data_AF-A0A8S0FV43-F1
#
_entry.id   AF-A0A8S0FV43-F1
#
_cell.length_a   1.000
_cell.length_b   1.000
_cell.length_c   1.000
_cell.angle_alpha   90.00
_cell.angle_beta   90.00
_cell.angle_gamma   90.00
#
_symmetry.space_group_name_H-M   'P 1'
#
loop_
_entity.id
_entity.type
_entity.pdbx_description
1 polymer ?
#
loop_
_entity_poly.entity_id
_entity_poly.type
_entity_poly.pdbx_seq_one_letter_code
_entity_poly.pdbx_strand_id
1 'polypeptide(L)'
;MTAKTAPKVTLWEFFQQLGKTFMLPVALLSFCGIMLGIGSSLSSHDVITLIPVLGNPVLQAIFTWMSKIGSFAFSFLPVMFCIAIPLGLTGTRKQRRSGIRWLRRLCGNEPRGKLLVDQ
;
A
#
# COMPACT_ATOMS: atom_id res chain seq x y z
N MET A 1 19.42 32.31 -21.31
CA MET A 1 20.02 31.14 -20.65
C MET A 1 19.64 31.19 -19.17
N THR A 2 18.52 30.57 -18.79
CA THR A 2 18.00 30.62 -17.41
C THR A 2 18.77 29.64 -16.54
N ALA A 3 19.62 30.17 -15.66
CA ALA A 3 20.38 29.41 -14.67
C ALA A 3 19.40 28.64 -13.77
N LYS A 4 19.35 27.32 -13.93
CA LYS A 4 18.53 26.42 -13.13
C LYS A 4 19.26 26.17 -11.81
N THR A 5 19.02 27.04 -10.83
CA THR A 5 19.51 26.90 -9.45
C THR A 5 19.12 25.51 -8.91
N ALA A 6 20.13 24.74 -8.52
CA ALA A 6 19.96 23.41 -7.93
C ALA A 6 19.03 23.50 -6.70
N PRO A 7 17.97 22.68 -6.63
CA PRO A 7 17.11 22.68 -5.45
C PRO A 7 17.90 22.08 -4.30
N LYS A 8 18.15 22.90 -3.28
CA LYS A 8 18.61 22.46 -1.96
C LYS A 8 17.51 21.54 -1.44
N VAL A 9 17.76 20.24 -1.43
CA VAL A 9 16.85 19.25 -0.84
C VAL A 9 16.82 19.51 0.67
N THR A 10 15.87 20.31 1.12
CA THR A 10 15.59 20.47 2.53
C THR A 10 15.15 19.12 3.07
N LEU A 11 15.78 18.64 4.15
CA LEU A 11 15.39 17.43 4.89
C LEU A 11 13.87 17.32 5.07
N TRP A 12 13.21 18.47 5.31
CA TRP A 12 11.76 18.58 5.40
C TRP A 12 11.00 18.03 4.18
N GLU A 13 11.43 18.36 2.96
CA GLU A 13 10.81 17.88 1.73
C GLU A 13 11.05 16.38 1.53
N PHE A 14 12.22 15.88 1.90
CA PHE A 14 12.54 14.45 1.85
C PHE A 14 11.60 13.63 2.76
N PHE A 15 11.37 14.08 3.99
CA PHE A 15 10.42 13.44 4.91
C PHE A 15 8.99 13.45 4.37
N GLN A 16 8.56 14.53 3.70
CA GLN A 16 7.23 14.59 3.08
C GLN A 16 7.07 13.64 1.89
N GLN A 17 8.11 13.42 1.09
CA GLN A 17 8.08 12.45 -0.02
C GLN A 17 8.12 11.00 0.50
N LEU A 18 8.91 10.76 1.54
CA LEU A 18 8.95 9.46 2.22
C LEU A 18 7.57 9.09 2.80
N GLY A 19 6.92 10.02 3.52
CA GLY A 19 5.59 9.77 4.10
C GLY A 19 4.52 9.41 3.06
N LYS A 20 4.56 10.04 1.87
CA LYS A 20 3.65 9.69 0.76
C LYS A 20 3.91 8.31 0.17
N THR A 21 5.17 7.87 0.15
CA THR A 21 5.57 6.57 -0.40
C THR A 21 5.25 5.44 0.55
N PHE A 22 5.44 5.65 1.85
CA PHE A 22 5.11 4.66 2.88
C PHE A 22 3.62 4.44 3.07
N MET A 23 2.76 5.35 2.58
CA MET A 23 1.31 5.21 2.73
C MET A 23 0.76 3.93 2.08
N LEU A 24 1.33 3.50 0.95
CA LEU A 24 0.85 2.34 0.20
C LEU A 24 1.22 1.00 0.87
N PRO A 25 2.49 0.75 1.26
CA PRO A 25 2.84 -0.44 2.04
C PRO A 25 2.11 -0.52 3.39
N VAL A 26 1.94 0.61 4.09
CA VAL A 26 1.25 0.65 5.39
C VAL A 26 -0.25 0.35 5.27
N ALA A 27 -0.90 0.83 4.20
CA ALA A 27 -2.30 0.49 3.94
C ALA A 27 -2.49 -1.01 3.68
N LEU A 28 -1.59 -1.63 2.91
CA LEU A 28 -1.59 -3.08 2.66
C LEU A 28 -1.31 -3.88 3.93
N LEU A 29 -0.42 -3.38 4.79
CA LEU A 29 -0.14 -3.98 6.08
C LEU A 29 -1.41 -4.04 6.97
N SER A 30 -2.15 -2.94 7.05
CA SER A 30 -3.40 -2.88 7.83
C SER A 30 -4.42 -3.90 7.32
N PHE A 31 -4.57 -4.02 5.99
CA PHE A 31 -5.44 -5.03 5.39
C PHE A 31 -5.01 -6.47 5.73
N CYS A 32 -3.72 -6.77 5.64
CA CYS A 32 -3.18 -8.08 6.03
C CYS A 32 -3.41 -8.38 7.51
N GLY A 33 -3.28 -7.38 8.39
CA GLY A 33 -3.52 -7.52 9.83
C GLY A 33 -4.98 -7.88 10.15
N ILE A 34 -5.93 -7.19 9.53
CA ILE A 34 -7.37 -7.48 9.70
C ILE A 34 -7.70 -8.88 9.18
N MET A 35 -7.22 -9.22 7.97
CA MET A 35 -7.45 -10.53 7.36
C MET A 35 -6.84 -11.67 8.19
N LEU A 36 -5.61 -11.49 8.70
CA LEU A 36 -4.94 -12.44 9.57
C LEU A 36 -5.71 -12.63 10.88
N GLY A 37 -6.15 -11.53 11.51
CA GLY A 37 -6.89 -11.56 12.77
C GLY A 37 -8.24 -12.27 12.65
N ILE A 38 -8.98 -12.03 11.56
CA ILE A 38 -10.24 -12.73 11.29
C ILE A 38 -9.99 -14.22 11.03
N GLY A 39 -8.98 -14.56 10.20
CA GLY A 39 -8.65 -15.95 9.91
C GLY A 39 -8.19 -16.73 11.14
N SER A 40 -7.38 -16.11 12.01
CA SER A 40 -6.87 -16.77 13.21
C SER A 40 -7.96 -16.95 14.26
N SER A 41 -8.87 -15.97 14.39
CA SER A 41 -9.98 -16.05 15.33
C SER A 41 -10.96 -17.17 14.95
N LEU A 42 -11.29 -17.31 13.66
CA LEU A 42 -12.21 -18.33 13.17
C LEU A 42 -11.61 -19.76 13.12
N SER A 43 -10.28 -19.88 13.17
CA SER A 43 -9.58 -21.17 13.20
C SER A 43 -9.36 -21.73 14.62
N SER A 44 -9.74 -21.00 15.67
CA SER A 44 -9.59 -21.45 17.07
C SER A 44 -10.53 -22.60 17.40
N HIS A 45 -10.04 -23.55 18.20
CA HIS A 45 -10.82 -24.71 18.64
C HIS A 45 -12.13 -24.34 19.34
N ASP A 46 -12.18 -23.20 20.05
CA ASP A 46 -13.39 -22.70 20.70
C ASP A 46 -14.50 -22.30 19.72
N VAL A 47 -14.17 -21.88 18.50
CA VAL A 47 -15.19 -21.47 17.50
C VAL A 47 -15.73 -22.68 16.75
N ILE A 48 -14.88 -23.70 16.57
CA ILE A 48 -15.23 -24.97 15.92
C ILE A 48 -16.18 -25.80 16.80
N THR A 49 -16.02 -25.73 18.13
CA THR A 49 -16.91 -26.41 19.08
C THR A 49 -18.25 -25.71 19.25
N LEU A 50 -18.30 -24.38 19.11
CA LEU A 50 -19.53 -23.58 19.23
C LEU A 50 -20.35 -23.52 17.93
N ILE A 51 -19.74 -23.66 16.75
CA ILE A 51 -20.43 -23.68 15.45
C ILE A 51 -20.05 -24.98 14.70
N PRO A 52 -20.83 -26.07 14.82
CA PRO A 52 -20.53 -27.34 14.15
C PRO A 52 -20.61 -27.26 12.62
N VAL A 53 -21.19 -26.19 12.06
CA VAL A 53 -21.15 -25.85 10.62
C VAL A 53 -19.75 -25.41 10.16
N LEU A 54 -18.93 -24.84 11.05
CA LEU A 54 -17.57 -24.38 10.76
C LEU A 54 -16.52 -25.50 10.88
N GLY A 55 -16.86 -26.61 11.54
CA GLY A 55 -16.01 -27.81 11.66
C GLY A 55 -15.88 -28.63 10.37
N ASN A 56 -16.38 -28.13 9.24
CA ASN A 56 -16.13 -28.77 7.95
C ASN A 56 -14.62 -28.64 7.63
N PRO A 57 -13.91 -29.75 7.36
CA PRO A 57 -12.47 -29.73 7.08
C PRO A 57 -12.10 -28.80 5.92
N VAL A 58 -13.02 -28.56 4.98
CA VAL A 58 -12.83 -27.63 3.85
C VAL A 58 -12.80 -26.17 4.34
N LEU A 59 -13.74 -25.76 5.19
CA LEU A 59 -13.79 -24.39 5.70
C LEU A 59 -12.61 -24.10 6.62
N GLN A 60 -12.25 -25.05 7.48
CA GLN A 60 -11.10 -24.91 8.38
C GLN A 60 -9.77 -24.88 7.61
N ALA A 61 -9.64 -25.66 6.54
CA ALA A 61 -8.48 -25.58 5.64
C ALA A 61 -8.38 -24.20 4.97
N ILE A 62 -9.50 -23.62 4.53
CA ILE A 62 -9.55 -22.29 3.92
C ILE A 62 -9.16 -21.20 4.93
N PHE A 63 -9.71 -21.21 6.15
CA PHE A 63 -9.36 -20.22 7.20
C PHE A 63 -7.89 -20.32 7.59
N THR A 64 -7.37 -21.54 7.74
CA THR A 64 -5.95 -21.77 8.03
C THR A 64 -5.07 -21.24 6.90
N TRP A 65 -5.45 -21.50 5.64
CA TRP A 65 -4.76 -20.96 4.46
C TRP A 65 -4.77 -19.43 4.43
N MET A 66 -5.91 -18.82 4.74
CA MET A 66 -6.07 -17.37 4.79
C MET A 66 -5.13 -16.72 5.81
N SER A 67 -5.02 -17.30 7.01
CA SER A 67 -4.09 -16.84 8.03
C SER A 67 -2.62 -17.06 7.64
N LYS A 68 -2.29 -18.18 7.00
CA LYS A 68 -0.93 -18.44 6.52
C LYS A 68 -0.50 -17.40 5.48
N ILE A 69 -1.38 -17.04 4.55
CA ILE A 69 -1.13 -15.98 3.56
C ILE A 69 -0.93 -14.62 4.24
N GLY A 70 -1.78 -14.25 5.19
CA GLY A 70 -1.68 -12.97 5.90
C GLY A 70 -0.37 -12.83 6.71
N SER A 71 0.05 -13.91 7.37
CA SER A 71 1.33 -13.95 8.10
C SER A 71 2.53 -13.91 7.14
N PHE A 72 2.47 -14.61 6.01
CA PHE A 72 3.51 -14.59 4.99
C PHE A 72 3.70 -13.17 4.42
N ALA A 73 2.61 -12.47 4.10
CA ALA A 73 2.66 -11.09 3.62
C ALA A 73 3.34 -10.13 4.61
N PHE A 74 3.12 -10.32 5.92
CA PHE A 74 3.80 -9.55 6.97
C PHE A 74 5.31 -9.83 7.00
N SER A 75 5.73 -11.08 6.77
CA SER A 75 7.16 -11.45 6.73
C SER A 75 7.94 -10.81 5.58
N PHE A 76 7.30 -10.56 4.43
CA PHE A 76 7.93 -9.87 3.29
C PHE A 76 7.74 -8.35 3.31
N LEU A 77 7.06 -7.80 4.32
CA LEU A 77 6.89 -6.37 4.47
C LEU A 77 8.22 -5.59 4.47
N PRO A 78 9.27 -6.03 5.20
CA PRO A 78 10.56 -5.34 5.16
C PRO A 78 11.14 -5.25 3.74
N VAL A 79 10.95 -6.30 2.94
CA VAL A 79 11.39 -6.35 1.53
C VAL A 79 10.60 -5.36 0.67
N MET A 80 9.27 -5.29 0.85
CA MET A 80 8.42 -4.31 0.16
C MET A 80 8.78 -2.87 0.52
N PHE A 81 9.11 -2.59 1.78
CA PHE A 81 9.61 -1.28 2.19
C PHE A 81 10.95 -0.94 1.52
N CYS A 82 11.86 -1.91 1.45
CA CYS A 82 13.18 -1.74 0.83
C CYS A 82 13.08 -1.37 -0.67
N ILE A 83 12.09 -1.92 -1.38
CA ILE A 83 11.83 -1.62 -2.79
C ILE A 83 11.07 -0.29 -2.95
N ALA A 84 10.11 0.00 -2.05
CA ALA A 84 9.28 1.21 -2.13
C ALA A 84 10.06 2.50 -1.87
N ILE A 85 11.01 2.52 -0.93
CA ILE A 85 11.81 3.70 -0.57
C ILE A 85 12.57 4.31 -1.78
N PRO A 86 13.43 3.55 -2.49
CA PRO A 86 14.14 4.08 -3.65
C PRO A 86 13.18 4.47 -4.80
N LEU A 87 12.07 3.76 -4.98
CA LEU A 87 11.05 4.12 -5.97
C LEU A 87 10.35 5.45 -5.64
N GLY A 88 10.08 5.73 -4.37
CA GLY A 88 9.49 6.99 -3.91
C GLY A 88 10.42 8.19 -4.02
N LEU A 89 11.72 7.96 -3.87
CA LEU A 89 12.75 8.99 -3.90
C LEU A 89 13.25 9.30 -5.32
N THR A 90 13.24 8.32 -6.23
CA THR A 90 13.76 8.48 -7.61
C THR A 90 12.73 9.06 -8.60
N GLY A 91 11.52 9.39 -8.13
CA GLY A 91 10.42 9.95 -8.91
C GLY A 91 10.75 11.29 -9.59
N THR A 92 11.48 11.22 -10.71
CA THR A 92 11.71 12.35 -11.61
C THR A 92 10.37 12.78 -12.21
N ARG A 93 10.22 14.10 -12.47
CA ARG A 93 8.98 14.89 -12.66
C ARG A 93 7.85 14.31 -13.55
N LYS A 94 8.05 13.23 -14.31
CA LYS A 94 7.04 12.56 -15.14
C LYS A 94 6.06 11.68 -14.34
N GLN A 95 6.53 10.95 -13.32
CA GLN A 95 5.69 10.05 -12.51
C GLN A 95 4.65 10.82 -11.67
N ARG A 96 5.04 11.97 -11.11
CA ARG A 96 4.21 12.81 -10.23
C ARG A 96 3.02 13.47 -10.95
N ARG A 97 3.11 13.72 -12.28
CA ARG A 97 1.98 14.24 -13.08
C ARG A 97 0.93 13.17 -13.41
N SER A 98 1.33 11.90 -13.51
CA SER A 98 0.38 10.81 -13.84
C SER A 98 -0.43 10.37 -12.62
N GLY A 99 0.18 10.32 -11.43
CA GLY A 99 -0.51 9.98 -10.17
C GLY A 99 -1.56 11.01 -9.74
N ILE A 100 -1.26 12.31 -9.85
CA ILE A 100 -2.23 13.39 -9.57
C ILE A 100 -3.38 13.37 -10.59
N ARG A 101 -3.11 12.96 -11.85
CA ARG A 101 -4.13 12.80 -12.90
C ARG A 101 -5.03 11.59 -12.61
N TRP A 102 -4.49 10.48 -12.12
CA TRP A 102 -5.26 9.30 -11.71
C TRP A 102 -6.11 9.54 -10.45
N LEU A 103 -5.56 10.20 -9.42
CA LEU A 103 -6.34 10.58 -8.23
C LEU A 103 -7.47 11.54 -8.56
N ARG A 104 -7.22 12.48 -9.46
CA ARG A 104 -8.22 13.45 -9.91
C ARG A 104 -9.30 12.82 -10.81
N ARG A 105 -8.95 11.76 -11.55
CA ARG A 105 -9.88 10.93 -12.33
C ARG A 105 -10.72 10.01 -11.43
N LEU A 106 -10.16 9.51 -10.32
CA LEU A 106 -10.92 8.81 -9.27
C LEU A 106 -11.85 9.74 -8.47
N CYS A 107 -11.46 11.00 -8.27
CA CYS A 107 -12.29 12.02 -7.59
C CYS A 107 -13.26 12.76 -8.54
N GLY A 108 -13.41 12.31 -9.79
CA GLY A 108 -14.43 12.81 -10.73
C GLY A 108 -14.30 14.28 -11.17
N ASN A 109 -13.13 14.92 -11.03
CA ASN A 109 -12.99 16.35 -11.36
C ASN A 109 -11.92 16.57 -12.44
N GLU A 110 -12.27 16.31 -13.70
CA GLU A 110 -11.41 16.49 -14.88
C GLU A 110 -11.12 17.99 -15.13
N PRO A 111 -9.89 18.50 -14.91
CA PRO A 111 -9.56 19.87 -15.28
C PRO A 111 -9.14 19.88 -16.74
N ARG A 112 -10.04 20.42 -17.56
CA ARG A 112 -9.68 20.93 -18.88
C ARG A 112 -8.57 21.96 -18.74
N GLY A 113 -7.42 21.66 -19.33
CA GLY A 113 -6.34 22.63 -19.54
C GLY A 113 -5.07 22.32 -18.77
N LYS A 114 -4.15 21.56 -19.39
CA LYS A 114 -2.70 21.82 -19.31
C LYS A 114 -1.98 21.16 -20.48
N LEU A 115 -2.26 21.69 -21.66
CA LEU A 115 -1.43 21.59 -22.86
C LEU A 115 -0.48 22.80 -22.89
N LEU A 116 0.29 23.04 -21.82
CA LEU A 116 1.14 24.24 -21.71
C LEU A 116 2.17 24.13 -20.57
N VAL A 117 2.92 23.03 -20.50
CA VAL A 117 4.18 22.94 -19.70
C VAL A 117 5.17 22.00 -20.42
N ASP A 118 5.31 22.22 -21.73
CA ASP A 118 6.46 21.84 -22.56
C ASP A 118 6.93 23.09 -23.33
N GLN A 119 7.17 24.17 -22.56
CA GLN A 119 8.07 25.28 -22.89
C GLN A 119 8.86 25.58 -21.62
#